data_AF-A0A2W4W522-F1
#
_entry.id   AF-A0A2W4W522-F1
#
_cell.length_a   1.000
_cell.length_b   1.000
_cell.length_c   1.000
_cell.angle_alpha   90.00
_cell.angle_beta   90.00
_cell.angle_gamma   90.00
#
_symmetry.space_group_name_H-M   'P 1'
#
loop_
_entity.id
_entity.type
_entity.pdbx_description
1 polymer ?
#
loop_
_entity_poly.entity_id
_entity_poly.type
_entity_poly.pdbx_seq_one_letter_code
_entity_poly.pdbx_strand_id
1 'polypeptide(L)'
;MSGVLSWQAIAQLTQIKGIGVWTAEVYLLFCLERLSSFPASDLAVQIGYQRLKKLERRPNRKELIASTDRLDPYRGAVAHLLWHYYRHLAQQ
;
A
#
# COMPACT_ATOMS: atom_id res chain seq x y z
N MET A 1 -21.23 6.21 6.30
CA MET A 1 -20.62 6.48 7.62
C MET A 1 -19.37 7.32 7.40
N SER A 2 -19.40 8.58 7.80
CA SER A 2 -18.31 9.54 7.64
C SER A 2 -17.17 9.24 8.62
N GLY A 3 -16.43 8.17 8.33
CA GLY A 3 -15.19 7.84 9.05
C GLY A 3 -14.03 8.69 8.52
N VAL A 4 -13.17 9.15 9.44
CA VAL A 4 -11.90 9.86 9.16
C VAL A 4 -11.22 9.29 7.92
N LEU A 5 -10.85 10.12 6.93
CA LEU A 5 -10.21 9.65 5.71
C LEU A 5 -8.86 8.98 6.02
N SER A 6 -8.44 8.02 5.21
CA SER A 6 -7.20 7.26 5.45
C SER A 6 -5.97 8.17 5.58
N TRP A 7 -5.88 9.26 4.81
CA TRP A 7 -4.78 10.23 4.94
C TRP A 7 -4.79 10.99 6.28
N GLN A 8 -5.97 11.30 6.83
CA GLN A 8 -6.10 11.97 8.13
C GLN A 8 -5.66 11.04 9.26
N ALA A 9 -6.08 9.77 9.19
CA ALA A 9 -5.66 8.77 10.18
C ALA A 9 -4.14 8.51 10.11
N ILE A 10 -3.54 8.46 8.91
CA ILE A 10 -2.09 8.38 8.76
C ILE A 10 -1.42 9.58 9.44
N ALA A 11 -1.89 10.81 9.17
CA ALA A 11 -1.30 12.01 9.75
C ALA A 11 -1.33 12.02 11.29
N GLN A 12 -2.40 11.49 11.89
CA GLN A 12 -2.52 11.31 13.34
C GLN A 12 -1.56 10.24 13.86
N LEU A 13 -1.54 9.06 13.24
CA LEU A 13 -0.67 7.95 13.66
C LEU A 13 0.81 8.32 13.59
N THR A 14 1.22 9.09 12.56
CA THR A 14 2.62 9.50 12.39
C THR A 14 3.11 10.53 13.40
N GLN A 15 2.25 11.07 14.26
CA GLN A 15 2.68 11.90 15.40
C GLN A 15 3.32 11.05 16.52
N ILE A 16 3.08 9.74 16.54
CA ILE A 16 3.64 8.84 17.54
C ILE A 16 5.08 8.50 17.14
N LYS A 17 6.04 8.77 18.05
CA LYS A 17 7.46 8.46 17.83
C LYS A 17 7.64 6.98 17.48
N GLY A 18 8.28 6.72 16.35
CA GLY A 18 8.53 5.37 15.83
C GLY A 18 7.48 4.88 14.81
N ILE A 19 6.38 5.61 14.59
CA ILE A 19 5.39 5.28 13.56
C ILE A 19 5.63 6.13 12.30
N GLY A 20 6.19 5.50 11.27
CA GLY A 20 6.29 6.10 9.93
C GLY A 20 5.04 5.88 9.09
N VAL A 21 4.96 6.55 7.93
CA VAL A 21 3.84 6.44 6.98
C VAL A 21 3.55 4.98 6.60
N TRP A 22 4.59 4.21 6.28
CA TRP A 22 4.43 2.80 5.94
C TRP A 22 3.79 2.00 7.07
N THR A 23 4.26 2.18 8.31
CA THR A 23 3.70 1.50 9.49
C THR A 23 2.24 1.89 9.72
N ALA A 24 1.90 3.17 9.56
CA ALA A 24 0.52 3.65 9.67
C ALA A 24 -0.38 3.04 8.58
N GLU A 25 0.09 2.95 7.32
CA GLU A 25 -0.65 2.36 6.21
C GLU A 25 -0.93 0.87 6.46
N VAL A 26 0.05 0.11 6.94
CA VAL A 26 -0.10 -1.31 7.30
C VAL A 26 -1.06 -1.46 8.48
N TYR A 27 -0.93 -0.66 9.53
CA TYR A 27 -1.81 -0.70 10.70
C TYR A 27 -3.28 -0.42 10.31
N LEU A 28 -3.51 0.59 9.47
CA LEU A 28 -4.86 0.91 9.00
C LEU A 28 -5.47 -0.23 8.17
N LEU A 29 -4.66 -0.90 7.35
CA LEU A 29 -5.13 -2.01 6.51
C LEU A 29 -5.52 -3.24 7.35
N PHE A 30 -4.66 -3.65 8.28
CA PHE A 30 -4.82 -4.93 8.99
C PHE A 30 -5.53 -4.82 10.34
N CYS A 31 -5.28 -3.76 11.11
CA CYS A 31 -5.83 -3.62 12.46
C CYS A 31 -7.15 -2.84 12.48
N LEU A 32 -7.32 -1.91 11.53
CA LEU A 32 -8.54 -1.07 11.43
C LEU A 32 -9.35 -1.37 10.16
N GLU A 33 -9.01 -2.44 9.44
CA GLU A 33 -9.74 -2.97 8.28
C GLU A 33 -10.05 -1.91 7.20
N ARG A 34 -9.20 -0.89 7.07
CA ARG A 34 -9.36 0.17 6.07
C ARG A 34 -8.80 -0.30 4.74
N LEU A 35 -9.67 -0.89 3.93
CA LEU A 35 -9.33 -1.39 2.59
C LEU A 35 -8.80 -0.31 1.64
N SER A 36 -9.08 0.97 1.89
CA SER A 36 -8.48 2.07 1.13
C SER A 36 -7.07 2.43 1.61
N SER A 37 -6.52 1.79 2.63
CA SER A 37 -5.11 1.96 3.01
C SER A 37 -4.23 1.14 2.07
N PHE A 38 -3.14 1.74 1.57
CA PHE A 38 -2.26 1.11 0.59
C PHE A 38 -0.81 1.50 0.82
N PRO A 39 0.06 0.58 1.28
CA PRO A 39 1.45 0.89 1.61
C PRO A 39 2.32 1.04 0.36
N ALA A 40 2.13 2.13 -0.39
CA ALA A 40 2.78 2.36 -1.69
C ALA A 40 4.32 2.54 -1.61
N SER A 41 4.86 2.74 -0.41
CA SER A 41 6.31 2.77 -0.17
C SER A 41 6.92 1.38 0.09
N ASP A 42 6.09 0.35 0.20
CA ASP A 42 6.55 -1.02 0.45
C ASP A 42 7.30 -1.59 -0.75
N LEU A 43 8.50 -2.12 -0.51
CA LEU A 43 9.38 -2.61 -1.56
C LEU A 43 8.79 -3.81 -2.31
N ALA A 44 8.16 -4.75 -1.58
CA ALA A 44 7.55 -5.92 -2.17
C ALA A 44 6.31 -5.54 -2.98
N VAL A 45 5.51 -4.59 -2.51
CA VAL A 45 4.37 -4.04 -3.29
C VAL A 45 4.88 -3.37 -4.58
N GLN A 46 5.91 -2.52 -4.50
CA GLN A 46 6.46 -1.86 -5.68
C GLN A 46 7.06 -2.84 -6.69
N ILE A 47 7.83 -3.83 -6.25
CA ILE A 47 8.40 -4.86 -7.12
C ILE A 47 7.30 -5.76 -7.69
N GLY A 48 6.35 -6.19 -6.86
CA GLY A 48 5.21 -6.99 -7.29
C GLY A 48 4.44 -6.27 -8.39
N TYR A 49 4.18 -4.96 -8.23
CA TYR A 49 3.47 -4.18 -9.24
C TYR A 49 4.30 -4.02 -10.52
N GLN A 50 5.60 -3.72 -10.39
CA GLN A 50 6.52 -3.65 -11.52
C GLN A 50 6.46 -4.93 -12.36
N ARG A 51 6.57 -6.09 -11.72
CA ARG A 51 6.57 -7.40 -12.38
C ARG A 51 5.22 -7.73 -12.99
N LEU A 52 4.13 -7.47 -12.26
CA LEU A 52 2.75 -7.70 -12.73
C LEU A 52 2.45 -6.89 -14.00
N LYS A 53 2.91 -5.64 -14.03
CA LYS A 53 2.71 -4.72 -15.15
C LYS A 53 3.83 -4.75 -16.20
N LYS A 54 4.84 -5.61 -16.03
CA LYS A 54 6.02 -5.72 -16.90
C LYS A 54 6.71 -4.35 -17.14
N LEU A 55 6.82 -3.54 -16.08
CA LEU A 55 7.46 -2.22 -16.16
C LEU A 55 8.98 -2.38 -16.17
N GLU A 56 9.66 -1.57 -16.99
CA GLU A 56 11.12 -1.57 -17.11
C GLU A 56 11.81 -1.23 -15.78
N ARG A 57 11.24 -0.28 -15.01
CA ARG A 57 11.73 0.11 -13.71
C ARG A 57 10.67 0.04 -12.63
N ARG A 58 11.11 -0.10 -11.38
CA ARG A 58 10.25 -0.02 -10.20
C ARG A 58 9.57 1.35 -10.13
N PRO A 59 8.23 1.43 -9.98
CA PRO A 59 7.57 2.70 -9.75
C PRO A 59 7.91 3.21 -8.35
N ASN A 60 8.05 4.53 -8.21
CA ASN A 60 8.14 5.15 -6.89
C ASN A 60 6.73 5.27 -6.25
N ARG A 61 6.67 5.70 -4.99
CA ARG A 61 5.41 5.88 -4.25
C ARG A 61 4.38 6.71 -5.01
N LYS A 62 4.78 7.85 -5.58
CA LYS A 62 3.86 8.78 -6.27
C LYS A 62 3.27 8.13 -7.52
N GLU A 63 4.10 7.47 -8.32
CA GLU A 63 3.70 6.75 -9.53
C GLU A 63 2.76 5.59 -9.21
N LEU A 64 3.07 4.85 -8.14
CA LEU A 64 2.28 3.71 -7.73
C LEU A 64 0.90 4.13 -7.20
N ILE A 65 0.82 5.19 -6.39
CA ILE A 65 -0.46 5.78 -5.94
C ILE A 65 -1.31 6.21 -7.14
N ALA A 66 -0.73 6.97 -8.09
CA ALA A 66 -1.47 7.41 -9.28
C ALA A 66 -1.97 6.22 -10.12
N SER A 67 -1.18 5.15 -10.21
CA SER A 67 -1.54 3.96 -10.98
C SER A 67 -2.64 3.11 -10.34
N THR A 68 -2.83 3.22 -9.02
CA THR A 68 -3.82 2.45 -8.25
C THR A 68 -5.00 3.29 -7.76
N ASP A 69 -5.06 4.58 -8.11
CA ASP A 69 -6.10 5.51 -7.64
C ASP A 69 -7.52 5.02 -7.96
N ARG A 70 -7.73 4.54 -9.19
CA ARG A 70 -9.01 3.96 -9.65
C ARG A 70 -9.47 2.70 -8.92
N LEU A 71 -8.64 2.14 -8.05
CA LEU A 71 -8.92 0.92 -7.29
C LEU A 71 -9.43 1.25 -5.88
N ASP A 72 -9.60 2.52 -5.52
CA ASP A 72 -10.27 2.91 -4.28
C ASP A 72 -11.75 2.42 -4.29
N PRO A 73 -12.29 1.89 -3.18
CA PRO A 73 -11.69 1.75 -1.85
C PRO A 73 -10.94 0.42 -1.63
N TYR A 74 -10.59 -0.33 -2.67
CA TYR A 74 -10.04 -1.69 -2.60
C TYR A 74 -8.53 -1.81 -2.83
N ARG A 75 -7.80 -0.69 -2.87
CA ARG A 75 -6.34 -0.71 -3.10
C ARG A 75 -5.55 -1.51 -2.05
N GLY A 76 -6.08 -1.66 -0.83
CA GLY A 76 -5.55 -2.59 0.17
C GLY A 76 -5.57 -4.04 -0.29
N ALA A 77 -6.64 -4.51 -0.93
CA ALA A 77 -6.71 -5.86 -1.51
C ALA A 77 -5.67 -6.05 -2.62
N VAL A 78 -5.35 -5.00 -3.36
CA VAL A 78 -4.26 -5.01 -4.35
C VAL A 78 -2.91 -5.21 -3.65
N ALA A 79 -2.65 -4.56 -2.51
CA ALA A 79 -1.44 -4.80 -1.74
C ALA A 79 -1.32 -6.27 -1.29
N HIS A 80 -2.42 -6.88 -0.79
CA HIS A 80 -2.46 -8.31 -0.47
C HIS A 80 -2.05 -9.17 -1.66
N LEU A 81 -2.67 -8.96 -2.83
CA LEU A 81 -2.33 -9.71 -4.05
C LEU A 81 -0.85 -9.53 -4.44
N LEU A 82 -0.34 -8.29 -4.36
CA LEU A 82 1.03 -7.97 -4.74
C LEU A 82 2.06 -8.61 -3.80
N TRP A 83 1.79 -8.68 -2.49
CA TRP A 83 2.66 -9.42 -1.55
C TRP A 83 2.68 -10.92 -1.84
N HIS A 84 1.51 -11.52 -2.11
CA HIS A 84 1.45 -12.93 -2.51
C HIS A 84 2.20 -13.18 -3.81
N TYR A 85 2.03 -12.30 -4.80
CA TYR A 85 2.73 -12.39 -6.07
C TYR A 85 4.25 -12.22 -5.92
N TYR A 86 4.70 -11.23 -5.14
CA TYR A 86 6.12 -11.03 -4.83
C TYR A 86 6.73 -12.26 -4.16
N ARG A 87 6.03 -12.87 -3.19
CA ARG A 87 6.47 -14.10 -2.53
C ARG A 87 6.61 -15.26 -3.52
N HIS A 88 5.67 -15.41 -4.44
CA HIS A 88 5.74 -16.45 -5.47
C HIS A 88 6.98 -16.27 -6.38
N LEU A 89 7.29 -15.02 -6.77
CA LEU A 89 8.47 -14.72 -7.57
C LEU A 89 9.80 -15.00 -6.84
N ALA A 90 9.84 -14.78 -5.52
CA ALA A 90 11.04 -15.02 -4.72
C ALA A 90 11.33 -16.51 -4.46
N GLN A 91 10.41 -17.40 -4.83
CA GLN A 91 10.51 -18.85 -4.66
C GLN A 91 10.93 -19.58 -5.96
N GLN A 92 11.14 -18.84 -7.05
CA GLN A 92 11.63 -19.34 -8.34
C GLN A 92 13.09 -18.93 -8.53
#